data_AF-A0A9K3KRY1-F1
#
_entry.id   AF-A0A9K3KRY1-F1
#
_cell.length_a   1.000
_cell.length_b   1.000
_cell.length_c   1.000
_cell.angle_alpha   90.00
_cell.angle_beta   90.00
_cell.angle_gamma   90.00
#
_symmetry.space_group_name_H-M   'P 1'
#
loop_
_entity.id
_entity.type
_entity.pdbx_description
1 polymer ?
#
loop_
_entity_poly.entity_id
_entity_poly.type
_entity_poly.pdbx_seq_one_letter_code
_entity_poly.pdbx_strand_id
1 'polypeptide(L)'
;MNKVMNRKKRTSGATPNGDITNMARLSMALRWFAGGDKFDIAALHCVHVNEVYKSVWCVVDAVNAHRDFDITFPTDHNEQQKMAASFAAKSKCGFENVVAAVDGMLVWINKPSDKIEGLGVGPGFLKDGLVIAGDNAYINTLYMVCPFRSIKGGPKDAFNFFHSQLRINIECAFGMLVHKWGCLRKPMPVNFKVANINRLVLVLCKVHNFCIDYDSKTKLALHEDDNINIGLAGGLTQLSVREQPRELIGAGHDPDPEHRSARRRANALLSELPVFKMLQHIEKEGYQRPPTNTRR
;
A
#
# COMPACT_ATOMS: atom_id res chain seq x y z
N MET A 1 -57.60 32.03 -32.23
CA MET A 1 -56.20 31.79 -32.65
C MET A 1 -55.43 31.29 -31.43
N ASN A 2 -55.48 29.99 -31.13
CA ASN A 2 -54.71 29.37 -30.04
C ASN A 2 -53.55 28.58 -30.65
N LYS A 3 -52.34 29.10 -30.50
CA LYS A 3 -51.11 28.47 -30.98
C LYS A 3 -50.73 27.38 -29.97
N VAL A 4 -51.14 26.14 -30.24
CA VAL A 4 -50.74 24.96 -29.46
C VAL A 4 -49.21 24.84 -29.53
N MET A 5 -48.54 25.05 -28.40
CA MET A 5 -47.10 24.82 -28.28
C MET A 5 -46.83 23.32 -28.42
N ASN A 6 -46.17 22.96 -29.52
CA ASN A 6 -45.80 21.60 -29.85
C ASN A 6 -44.75 21.08 -28.85
N ARG A 7 -45.12 20.13 -27.98
CA ARG A 7 -44.20 19.44 -27.07
C ARG A 7 -43.21 18.64 -27.93
N LYS A 8 -41.96 19.11 -28.04
CA LYS A 8 -40.85 18.33 -28.62
C LYS A 8 -40.80 16.97 -27.93
N LYS A 9 -41.04 15.90 -28.69
CA LYS A 9 -40.83 14.50 -28.25
C LYS A 9 -39.38 14.38 -27.77
N ARG A 10 -39.18 14.07 -26.49
CA ARG A 10 -37.85 13.72 -25.94
C ARG A 10 -37.41 12.43 -26.62
N THR A 11 -36.31 12.47 -27.35
CA THR A 11 -35.62 11.28 -27.86
C THR A 11 -35.17 10.44 -26.68
N SER A 12 -35.63 9.18 -26.61
CA SER A 12 -35.17 8.25 -25.58
C SER A 12 -33.65 8.08 -25.68
N GLY A 13 -32.93 8.37 -24.61
CA GLY A 13 -31.48 8.18 -24.52
C GLY A 13 -30.64 9.47 -24.53
N ALA A 14 -31.23 10.65 -24.70
CA ALA A 14 -30.48 11.91 -24.57
C ALA A 14 -30.43 12.36 -23.10
N THR A 15 -29.27 12.25 -22.47
CA THR A 15 -29.01 12.80 -21.13
C THR A 15 -29.14 14.33 -21.20
N PRO A 16 -30.03 14.98 -20.44
CA PRO A 16 -30.33 16.42 -20.59
C PRO A 16 -29.12 17.36 -20.49
N ASN A 17 -28.06 16.92 -19.83
CA ASN A 17 -26.84 17.70 -19.57
C ASN A 17 -25.61 17.18 -20.36
N GLY A 18 -25.81 16.28 -21.33
CA GLY A 18 -24.72 15.60 -22.05
C GLY A 18 -24.06 14.48 -21.23
N ASP A 19 -23.10 13.79 -21.85
CA ASP A 19 -22.35 12.71 -21.21
C ASP A 19 -21.21 13.26 -20.35
N ILE A 20 -20.95 12.60 -19.21
CA ILE A 20 -19.83 12.95 -18.34
C ILE A 20 -18.53 12.54 -19.03
N THR A 21 -17.71 13.54 -19.36
CA THR A 21 -16.42 13.34 -20.03
C THR A 21 -15.45 12.52 -19.18
N ASN A 22 -14.53 11.80 -19.84
CA ASN A 22 -13.48 11.03 -19.14
C ASN A 22 -12.61 11.92 -18.25
N MET A 23 -12.35 13.16 -18.67
CA MET A 23 -11.59 14.14 -17.87
C MET A 23 -12.36 14.55 -16.60
N ALA A 24 -13.68 14.76 -16.69
CA ALA A 24 -14.51 15.02 -15.52
C ALA A 24 -14.53 13.82 -14.57
N ARG A 25 -14.62 12.59 -15.11
CA ARG A 25 -14.56 11.36 -14.30
C ARG A 25 -13.23 11.22 -13.55
N LEU A 26 -12.12 11.44 -14.26
CA LEU A 26 -10.79 11.42 -13.68
C LEU A 26 -10.63 12.49 -12.58
N SER A 27 -11.06 13.72 -12.86
CA SER A 27 -10.99 14.82 -11.88
C SER A 27 -11.81 14.54 -10.62
N MET A 28 -13.04 14.02 -10.76
CA MET A 28 -13.86 13.59 -9.62
C MET A 28 -13.17 12.48 -8.81
N ALA A 29 -12.60 11.48 -9.48
CA ALA A 29 -11.93 10.37 -8.82
C ALA A 29 -10.70 10.83 -8.03
N LEU A 30 -9.83 11.65 -8.64
CA LEU A 30 -8.64 12.18 -7.97
C LEU A 30 -8.98 13.05 -6.77
N ARG A 31 -10.01 13.91 -6.88
CA ARG A 31 -10.51 14.71 -5.75
C ARG A 31 -11.02 13.83 -4.61
N TRP A 32 -11.73 12.76 -4.95
CA TRP A 32 -12.20 11.81 -3.95
C TRP A 32 -11.04 11.01 -3.32
N PHE A 33 -10.06 10.55 -4.11
CA PHE A 33 -8.86 9.87 -3.60
C PHE A 33 -8.06 10.75 -2.63
N ALA A 34 -7.98 12.05 -2.92
CA ALA A 34 -7.38 13.04 -2.03
C ALA A 34 -8.17 13.28 -0.73
N GLY A 35 -9.36 12.69 -0.60
CA GLY A 35 -10.22 12.78 0.58
C GLY A 35 -11.36 13.80 0.47
N GLY A 36 -11.66 14.32 -0.72
CA GLY A 36 -12.78 15.25 -0.94
C GLY A 36 -14.13 14.60 -0.62
N ASP A 37 -15.08 15.42 -0.13
CA ASP A 37 -16.44 14.97 0.12
C ASP A 37 -17.22 14.81 -1.20
N LYS A 38 -18.08 13.78 -1.28
CA LYS A 38 -18.82 13.48 -2.51
C LYS A 38 -19.82 14.58 -2.89
N PHE A 39 -20.41 15.27 -1.91
CA PHE A 39 -21.39 16.32 -2.17
C PHE A 39 -20.69 17.56 -2.72
N ASP A 40 -19.53 17.92 -2.16
CA ASP A 40 -18.70 19.02 -2.67
C ASP A 40 -18.21 18.75 -4.09
N ILE A 41 -17.73 17.53 -4.35
CA ILE A 41 -17.29 17.12 -5.69
C ILE A 41 -18.45 17.18 -6.69
N ALA A 42 -19.63 16.69 -6.29
CA ALA A 42 -20.82 16.73 -7.16
C ALA A 42 -21.21 18.17 -7.53
N ALA A 43 -21.22 19.07 -6.54
CA ALA A 43 -21.50 20.48 -6.74
C ALA A 43 -20.47 21.14 -7.67
N LEU A 44 -19.18 20.86 -7.45
CA LEU A 44 -18.09 21.42 -8.23
C LEU A 44 -18.05 20.95 -9.69
N HIS A 45 -18.55 19.74 -9.97
CA HIS A 45 -18.65 19.21 -11.33
C HIS A 45 -20.04 19.40 -11.95
N CYS A 46 -20.98 20.04 -11.25
CA CYS A 46 -22.37 20.21 -11.69
C CYS A 46 -23.05 18.87 -12.07
N VAL A 47 -22.74 17.80 -11.33
CA VAL A 47 -23.31 16.46 -11.56
C VAL A 47 -24.20 16.04 -10.39
N HIS A 48 -25.06 15.06 -10.64
CA HIS A 48 -25.80 14.41 -9.57
C HIS A 48 -24.82 13.64 -8.64
N VAL A 49 -25.06 13.64 -7.32
CA VAL A 49 -24.15 13.03 -6.33
C VAL A 49 -23.83 11.55 -6.61
N ASN A 50 -24.79 10.80 -7.16
CA ASN A 50 -24.59 9.40 -7.54
C ASN A 50 -23.55 9.21 -8.66
N GLU A 51 -23.26 10.24 -9.45
CA GLU A 51 -22.27 10.18 -10.52
C GLU A 51 -20.83 10.24 -10.02
N VAL A 52 -20.60 10.74 -8.80
CA VAL A 52 -19.25 10.82 -8.20
C VAL A 52 -18.68 9.42 -8.01
N TYR A 53 -19.39 8.53 -7.32
CA TYR A 53 -18.90 7.17 -7.10
C TYR A 53 -18.89 6.33 -8.38
N LYS A 54 -19.85 6.52 -9.29
CA LYS A 54 -19.79 5.88 -10.61
C LYS A 54 -18.51 6.27 -11.35
N SER A 55 -18.15 7.55 -11.30
CA SER A 55 -16.92 8.06 -11.91
C SER A 55 -15.66 7.51 -11.24
N VAL A 56 -15.63 7.45 -9.91
CA VAL A 56 -14.56 6.81 -9.14
C VAL A 56 -14.36 5.37 -9.60
N TRP A 57 -15.43 4.58 -9.68
CA TRP A 57 -15.32 3.17 -10.07
C TRP A 57 -14.91 3.00 -11.53
N CYS A 58 -15.36 3.86 -12.45
CA CYS A 58 -14.86 3.83 -13.83
C CYS A 58 -13.34 4.05 -13.90
N VAL A 59 -12.79 4.96 -13.09
CA VAL A 59 -11.35 5.21 -13.05
C VAL A 59 -10.62 4.05 -12.38
N VAL A 60 -11.15 3.51 -11.28
CA VAL A 60 -10.57 2.33 -10.61
C VAL A 60 -10.50 1.13 -11.57
N ASP A 61 -11.54 0.92 -12.37
CA ASP A 61 -11.61 -0.18 -13.31
C ASP A 61 -10.63 0.02 -14.47
N ALA A 62 -10.56 1.26 -15.01
CA ALA A 62 -9.64 1.60 -16.07
C ALA A 62 -8.17 1.42 -15.64
N VAL A 63 -7.78 1.92 -14.46
CA VAL A 63 -6.40 1.78 -13.95
C VAL A 63 -6.05 0.33 -13.65
N ASN A 64 -6.98 -0.44 -13.08
CA ASN A 64 -6.72 -1.86 -12.81
C ASN A 64 -6.58 -2.70 -14.09
N ALA A 65 -7.27 -2.33 -15.17
CA ALA A 65 -7.20 -3.02 -16.46
C ALA A 65 -5.97 -2.65 -17.29
N HIS A 66 -5.24 -1.59 -16.93
CA HIS A 66 -4.14 -1.06 -17.74
C HIS A 66 -2.78 -1.60 -17.29
N ARG A 67 -2.04 -2.21 -18.22
CA ARG A 67 -0.78 -2.91 -17.95
C ARG A 67 0.36 -2.01 -17.49
N ASP A 68 0.42 -0.77 -17.99
CA ASP A 68 1.45 0.20 -17.57
C ASP A 68 1.40 0.53 -16.07
N PHE A 69 0.30 0.18 -15.40
CA PHE A 69 0.15 0.35 -13.96
C PHE A 69 0.37 -0.94 -13.18
N ASP A 70 0.73 -2.06 -13.81
CA ASP A 70 0.89 -3.33 -13.11
C ASP A 70 2.07 -3.30 -12.14
N ILE A 71 1.81 -3.76 -10.91
CA ILE A 71 2.83 -3.96 -9.89
C ILE A 71 3.17 -5.44 -9.91
N THR A 72 4.32 -5.77 -10.48
CA THR A 72 4.80 -7.16 -10.61
C THR A 72 5.97 -7.43 -9.68
N PHE A 73 5.91 -8.55 -8.97
CA PHE A 73 7.07 -9.10 -8.28
C PHE A 73 7.87 -9.98 -9.25
N PRO A 74 9.22 -9.94 -9.25
CA PRO A 74 10.00 -10.72 -10.21
C PRO A 74 9.82 -12.22 -10.01
N THR A 75 9.54 -12.91 -11.11
CA THR A 75 9.45 -14.38 -11.18
C THR A 75 10.80 -15.03 -11.50
N ASP A 76 11.74 -14.27 -12.04
CA ASP A 76 13.09 -14.77 -12.32
C ASP A 76 13.92 -14.90 -11.03
N HIS A 77 14.50 -16.08 -10.85
CA HIS A 77 15.28 -16.39 -9.65
C HIS A 77 16.60 -15.62 -9.57
N ASN A 78 17.20 -15.21 -10.71
CA ASN A 78 18.42 -14.39 -10.68
C ASN A 78 18.09 -12.96 -10.25
N GLU A 79 16.96 -12.40 -10.72
CA GLU A 79 16.45 -11.11 -10.22
C GLU A 79 16.13 -11.15 -8.73
N GLN A 80 15.47 -12.21 -8.25
CA GLN A 80 15.21 -12.38 -6.81
C GLN A 80 16.52 -12.39 -5.99
N GLN A 81 17.59 -13.02 -6.47
CA GLN A 81 18.88 -12.98 -5.79
C GLN A 81 19.53 -11.58 -5.78
N LYS A 82 19.40 -10.81 -6.87
CA LYS A 82 19.84 -9.41 -6.91
C LYS A 82 19.08 -8.56 -5.90
N MET A 83 17.78 -8.79 -5.74
CA MET A 83 16.98 -8.14 -4.69
C MET A 83 17.49 -8.53 -3.30
N ALA A 84 17.76 -9.82 -3.07
CA ALA A 84 18.28 -10.30 -1.79
C ALA A 84 19.61 -9.62 -1.42
N ALA A 85 20.54 -9.50 -2.38
CA ALA A 85 21.79 -8.77 -2.20
C ALA A 85 21.55 -7.28 -1.88
N SER A 86 20.56 -6.65 -2.51
CA SER A 86 20.19 -5.26 -2.26
C SER A 86 19.60 -5.05 -0.85
N PHE A 87 18.82 -6.03 -0.36
CA PHE A 87 18.32 -6.05 1.02
C PHE A 87 19.45 -6.30 2.03
N ALA A 88 20.37 -7.23 1.73
CA ALA A 88 21.53 -7.51 2.55
C ALA A 88 22.40 -6.26 2.74
N ALA A 89 22.66 -5.50 1.67
CA ALA A 89 23.41 -4.25 1.71
C ALA A 89 22.76 -3.15 2.57
N LYS A 90 21.41 -3.15 2.66
CA LYS A 90 20.65 -2.22 3.50
C LYS A 90 20.46 -2.73 4.93
N SER A 91 20.71 -4.01 5.17
CA SER A 91 20.58 -4.64 6.48
C SER A 91 21.87 -4.47 7.27
N LYS A 92 21.79 -3.95 8.50
CA LYS A 92 22.99 -3.81 9.35
C LYS A 92 23.61 -5.13 9.79
N CYS A 93 22.87 -6.23 9.71
CA CYS A 93 23.36 -7.58 10.04
C CYS A 93 23.54 -8.48 8.80
N GLY A 94 23.41 -7.91 7.59
CA GLY A 94 23.68 -8.62 6.33
C GLY A 94 22.77 -9.82 6.08
N PHE A 95 21.45 -9.69 6.24
CA PHE A 95 20.53 -10.79 5.90
C PHE A 95 20.48 -11.03 4.38
N GLU A 96 21.16 -12.08 3.93
CA GLU A 96 21.34 -12.40 2.50
C GLU A 96 20.14 -13.07 1.84
N ASN A 97 19.20 -13.59 2.63
CA ASN A 97 18.09 -14.41 2.14
C ASN A 97 16.76 -13.64 2.01
N VAL A 98 16.72 -12.36 2.37
CA VAL A 98 15.48 -11.57 2.40
C VAL A 98 15.28 -10.87 1.06
N VAL A 99 14.21 -11.18 0.34
CA VAL A 99 13.94 -10.60 -1.01
C VAL A 99 12.90 -9.49 -1.00
N ALA A 100 12.05 -9.45 0.02
CA ALA A 100 10.99 -8.48 0.14
C ALA A 100 10.61 -8.26 1.60
N ALA A 101 9.94 -7.15 1.86
CA ALA A 101 9.31 -6.85 3.12
C ALA A 101 7.80 -6.63 2.89
N VAL A 102 6.99 -7.21 3.76
CA VAL A 102 5.53 -7.06 3.76
C VAL A 102 5.11 -6.52 5.11
N ASP A 103 4.19 -5.56 5.08
CA ASP A 103 3.64 -4.96 6.27
C ASP A 103 2.14 -4.73 6.13
N GLY A 104 1.44 -4.57 7.25
CA GLY A 104 0.01 -4.31 7.28
C GLY A 104 -0.32 -2.83 7.09
N MET A 105 -1.34 -2.53 6.29
CA MET A 105 -1.95 -1.20 6.27
C MET A 105 -3.36 -1.27 6.84
N LEU A 106 -3.67 -0.41 7.82
CA LEU A 106 -5.00 -0.31 8.38
C LEU A 106 -5.92 0.48 7.43
N VAL A 107 -7.02 -0.14 7.04
CA VAL A 107 -8.11 0.51 6.30
C VAL A 107 -9.38 0.39 7.11
N TRP A 108 -10.01 1.52 7.38
CA TRP A 108 -11.22 1.60 8.18
C TRP A 108 -12.42 1.14 7.36
N ILE A 109 -12.86 -0.08 7.62
CA ILE A 109 -13.99 -0.71 6.94
C ILE A 109 -15.02 -1.19 7.97
N ASN A 110 -16.26 -1.35 7.54
CA ASN A 110 -17.23 -2.08 8.35
C ASN A 110 -16.83 -3.56 8.40
N LYS A 111 -17.08 -4.19 9.56
CA LYS A 111 -16.81 -5.60 9.77
C LYS A 111 -17.48 -6.43 8.64
N PRO A 112 -16.73 -7.26 7.90
CA PRO A 112 -17.31 -8.10 6.87
C PRO A 112 -18.27 -9.13 7.47
N SER A 113 -19.32 -9.45 6.73
CA SER A 113 -20.37 -10.40 7.13
C SER A 113 -19.87 -11.84 7.20
N ASP A 114 -18.86 -12.19 6.40
CA ASP A 114 -18.37 -13.56 6.19
C ASP A 114 -16.85 -13.65 6.23
N LYS A 115 -16.35 -14.87 6.50
CA LYS A 115 -14.92 -15.20 6.50
C LYS A 115 -14.32 -14.90 5.12
N ILE A 116 -13.27 -14.09 5.11
CA ILE A 116 -12.47 -13.85 3.92
C ILE A 116 -11.59 -15.08 3.70
N GLU A 117 -11.70 -15.73 2.55
CA GLU A 117 -10.78 -16.78 2.13
C GLU A 117 -9.39 -16.18 1.88
N GLY A 118 -8.37 -16.80 2.47
CA GLY A 118 -7.00 -16.28 2.43
C GLY A 118 -6.35 -16.46 1.06
N LEU A 119 -5.77 -15.40 0.51
CA LEU A 119 -4.77 -15.52 -0.55
C LEU A 119 -3.47 -16.08 0.04
N GLY A 120 -3.13 -17.31 -0.36
CA GLY A 120 -1.84 -17.93 -0.06
C GLY A 120 -0.87 -17.77 -1.22
N VAL A 121 0.42 -17.72 -0.91
CA VAL A 121 1.48 -17.84 -1.91
C VAL A 121 1.62 -19.33 -2.24
N GLY A 122 1.52 -19.70 -3.52
CA GLY A 122 1.66 -21.08 -3.98
C GLY A 122 3.11 -21.60 -3.91
N PRO A 123 3.32 -22.93 -3.90
CA PRO A 123 4.66 -23.51 -3.96
C PRO A 123 5.42 -23.06 -5.23
N GLY A 124 6.72 -22.75 -5.10
CA GLY A 124 7.58 -22.34 -6.23
C GLY A 124 7.57 -20.84 -6.57
N PHE A 125 6.90 -19.99 -5.77
CA PHE A 125 6.89 -18.53 -6.00
C PHE A 125 8.24 -17.86 -5.72
N LEU A 126 8.99 -18.35 -4.73
CA LEU A 126 10.33 -17.88 -4.41
C LEU A 126 11.35 -18.99 -4.68
N LYS A 127 12.56 -18.59 -5.08
CA LYS A 127 13.71 -19.50 -5.08
C LYS A 127 13.93 -20.09 -3.69
N ASP A 128 14.22 -21.39 -3.63
CA ASP A 128 14.51 -22.08 -2.37
C ASP A 128 15.57 -21.35 -1.54
N GLY A 129 15.25 -21.18 -0.25
CA GLY A 129 16.09 -20.47 0.72
C GLY A 129 15.82 -18.97 0.81
N LEU A 130 15.09 -18.36 -0.13
CA LEU A 130 14.70 -16.95 -0.05
C LEU A 130 13.42 -16.75 0.76
N VAL A 131 13.32 -15.61 1.43
CA VAL A 131 12.23 -15.29 2.36
C VAL A 131 11.73 -13.86 2.23
N ILE A 132 10.48 -13.67 2.66
CA ILE A 132 9.84 -12.37 2.84
C ILE A 132 9.86 -12.02 4.33
N ALA A 133 10.24 -10.79 4.67
CA ALA A 133 10.14 -10.28 6.04
C ALA A 133 8.72 -9.75 6.29
N GLY A 134 7.96 -10.39 7.18
CA GLY A 134 6.59 -10.02 7.56
C GLY A 134 6.49 -9.53 9.00
N ASP A 135 5.45 -8.75 9.31
CA ASP A 135 5.11 -8.34 10.67
C ASP A 135 4.63 -9.48 11.60
N ASN A 136 4.28 -9.14 12.85
CA ASN A 136 3.78 -10.09 13.84
C ASN A 136 2.37 -10.63 13.57
N ALA A 137 1.61 -10.01 12.66
CA ALA A 137 0.30 -10.47 12.22
C ALA A 137 0.43 -11.67 11.27
N TYR A 138 1.53 -11.76 10.50
CA TYR A 138 1.82 -12.92 9.66
C TYR A 138 2.28 -14.16 10.48
N ILE A 139 2.55 -15.26 9.77
CA ILE A 139 2.98 -16.54 10.34
C ILE A 139 4.33 -16.92 9.71
N ASN A 140 5.27 -17.36 10.55
CA ASN A 140 6.53 -17.97 10.08
C ASN A 140 6.25 -19.20 9.22
N THR A 141 6.81 -19.23 8.01
CA THR A 141 6.73 -20.35 7.05
C THR A 141 8.09 -20.51 6.36
N LEU A 142 8.21 -21.44 5.41
CA LEU A 142 9.44 -21.63 4.62
C LEU A 142 9.80 -20.42 3.75
N TYR A 143 8.84 -19.54 3.45
CA TYR A 143 9.01 -18.36 2.60
C TYR A 143 8.75 -17.04 3.32
N MET A 144 8.36 -17.06 4.61
CA MET A 144 7.99 -15.88 5.39
C MET A 144 8.62 -15.92 6.78
N VAL A 145 9.29 -14.83 7.16
CA VAL A 145 9.95 -14.66 8.45
C VAL A 145 9.33 -13.49 9.21
N CYS A 146 8.90 -13.76 10.44
CA CYS A 146 8.21 -12.84 11.35
C CYS A 146 8.96 -12.75 12.69
N PRO A 147 8.80 -11.64 13.45
CA PRO A 147 9.49 -11.45 14.72
C PRO A 147 9.11 -12.51 15.77
N PHE A 148 10.00 -12.70 16.74
CA PHE A 148 9.69 -13.47 17.95
C PHE A 148 8.82 -12.65 18.90
N ARG A 149 7.80 -13.29 19.47
CA ARG A 149 6.84 -12.64 20.39
C ARG A 149 7.38 -12.57 21.81
N SER A 150 7.03 -11.50 22.52
CA SER A 150 7.26 -11.35 23.96
C SER A 150 8.73 -11.49 24.40
N ILE A 151 9.66 -11.02 23.58
CA ILE A 151 11.10 -11.05 23.89
C ILE A 151 11.52 -9.74 24.57
N LYS A 152 12.35 -9.84 25.61
CA LYS A 152 12.85 -8.70 26.41
C LYS A 152 14.39 -8.58 26.41
N GLY A 153 15.09 -9.34 25.56
CA GLY A 153 16.55 -9.29 25.45
C GLY A 153 17.14 -10.52 24.74
N GLY A 154 18.47 -10.53 24.63
CA GLY A 154 19.23 -11.63 24.02
C GLY A 154 19.20 -11.67 22.49
N PRO A 155 19.68 -12.76 21.88
CA PRO A 155 19.80 -12.87 20.41
C PRO A 155 18.48 -12.72 19.67
N LYS A 156 17.37 -13.14 20.27
CA LYS A 156 16.02 -12.96 19.71
C LYS A 156 15.58 -11.49 19.67
N ASP A 157 16.02 -10.66 20.62
CA ASP A 157 15.76 -9.22 20.61
C ASP A 157 16.61 -8.52 19.55
N ALA A 158 17.89 -8.91 19.44
CA ALA A 158 18.77 -8.45 18.36
C ALA A 158 18.17 -8.81 16.99
N PHE A 159 17.73 -10.06 16.80
CA PHE A 159 17.01 -10.47 15.60
C PHE A 159 15.79 -9.58 15.32
N ASN A 160 14.90 -9.36 16.30
CA ASN A 160 13.72 -8.52 16.12
C ASN A 160 14.09 -7.09 15.69
N PHE A 161 15.19 -6.54 16.23
CA PHE A 161 15.68 -5.21 15.89
C PHE A 161 16.21 -5.13 14.46
N PHE A 162 16.95 -6.13 13.98
CA PHE A 162 17.43 -6.12 12.59
C PHE A 162 16.33 -6.49 11.60
N HIS A 163 15.42 -7.38 11.99
CA HIS A 163 14.23 -7.72 11.20
C HIS A 163 13.34 -6.49 10.97
N SER A 164 13.12 -5.66 11.99
CA SER A 164 12.33 -4.43 11.82
C SER A 164 12.97 -3.45 10.84
N GLN A 165 14.29 -3.37 10.76
CA GLN A 165 14.98 -2.49 9.78
C GLN A 165 14.63 -2.82 8.34
N LEU A 166 14.44 -4.10 8.02
CA LEU A 166 14.04 -4.53 6.68
C LEU A 166 12.66 -4.00 6.29
N ARG A 167 11.80 -3.74 7.29
CA ARG A 167 10.41 -3.31 7.09
C ARG A 167 10.21 -1.80 7.18
N ILE A 168 11.20 -1.02 7.65
CA ILE A 168 11.11 0.45 7.76
C ILE A 168 10.70 1.10 6.44
N ASN A 169 11.27 0.65 5.31
CA ASN A 169 10.97 1.27 4.01
C ASN A 169 9.52 1.05 3.57
N ILE A 170 8.96 -0.13 3.81
CA ILE A 170 7.56 -0.41 3.44
C ILE A 170 6.60 0.32 4.39
N GLU A 171 6.94 0.42 5.68
CA GLU A 171 6.22 1.24 6.67
C GLU A 171 6.18 2.72 6.24
N CYS A 172 7.33 3.30 5.86
CA CYS A 172 7.42 4.66 5.35
C CYS A 172 6.63 4.85 4.04
N ALA A 173 6.68 3.88 3.13
CA ALA A 173 5.92 3.92 1.88
C ALA A 173 4.41 3.97 2.13
N PHE A 174 3.88 3.15 3.05
CA PHE A 174 2.49 3.24 3.45
C PHE A 174 2.15 4.59 4.12
N GLY A 175 3.05 5.14 4.94
CA GLY A 175 2.89 6.48 5.50
C GLY A 175 2.72 7.55 4.40
N MET A 176 3.57 7.53 3.38
CA MET A 176 3.48 8.43 2.23
C MET A 176 2.20 8.21 1.41
N LEU A 177 1.80 6.95 1.22
CA LEU A 177 0.58 6.58 0.52
C LEU A 177 -0.67 7.14 1.21
N VAL A 178 -0.81 6.90 2.52
CA VAL A 178 -1.95 7.35 3.34
C VAL A 178 -1.98 8.88 3.45
N HIS A 179 -0.82 9.53 3.49
CA HIS A 179 -0.76 11.00 3.51
C HIS A 179 -1.22 11.60 2.18
N LYS A 180 -0.76 11.03 1.04
CA LYS A 180 -1.14 11.49 -0.30
C LYS A 180 -2.63 11.23 -0.59
N TRP A 181 -3.13 10.05 -0.25
CA TRP A 181 -4.49 9.64 -0.56
C TRP A 181 -5.40 9.75 0.66
N GLY A 182 -5.93 10.96 0.88
CA GLY A 182 -6.75 11.29 2.05
C GLY A 182 -8.00 10.43 2.25
N CYS A 183 -8.50 9.73 1.23
CA CYS A 183 -9.58 8.74 1.39
C CYS A 183 -9.22 7.60 2.36
N LEU A 184 -7.94 7.23 2.48
CA LEU A 184 -7.47 6.19 3.41
C LEU A 184 -7.48 6.63 4.88
N ARG A 185 -7.54 7.94 5.13
CA ARG A 185 -7.61 8.53 6.48
C ARG A 185 -9.05 8.67 6.98
N LYS A 186 -10.03 8.25 6.19
CA LYS A 186 -11.45 8.32 6.52
C LYS A 186 -12.06 6.92 6.54
N PRO A 187 -13.13 6.70 7.31
CA PRO A 187 -13.93 5.48 7.18
C PRO A 187 -14.40 5.30 5.74
N MET A 188 -14.19 4.10 5.19
CA MET A 188 -14.69 3.78 3.86
C MET A 188 -16.23 3.81 3.86
N PRO A 189 -16.86 4.25 2.76
CA PRO A 189 -18.32 4.27 2.67
C PRO A 189 -18.95 2.91 2.96
N VAL A 190 -20.05 2.89 3.73
CA VAL A 190 -20.70 1.68 4.24
C VAL A 190 -21.07 0.67 3.15
N ASN A 191 -21.39 1.17 1.96
CA ASN A 191 -21.79 0.39 0.81
C ASN A 191 -20.60 -0.23 0.03
N PHE A 192 -19.36 0.00 0.44
CA PHE A 192 -18.19 -0.55 -0.23
C PHE A 192 -17.87 -1.95 0.30
N LYS A 193 -17.95 -2.94 -0.59
CA LYS A 193 -17.55 -4.33 -0.28
C LYS A 193 -16.04 -4.42 -0.12
N VAL A 194 -15.55 -5.35 0.72
CA VAL A 194 -14.11 -5.58 0.94
C VAL A 194 -13.35 -5.79 -0.38
N ALA A 195 -13.88 -6.59 -1.30
CA ALA A 195 -13.28 -6.81 -2.62
C ALA A 195 -13.11 -5.50 -3.42
N ASN A 196 -14.07 -4.59 -3.33
CA ASN A 196 -14.00 -3.29 -3.99
C ASN A 196 -12.97 -2.37 -3.31
N ILE A 197 -12.85 -2.46 -1.98
CA ILE A 197 -11.82 -1.71 -1.23
C ILE A 197 -10.43 -2.21 -1.60
N ASN A 198 -10.22 -3.51 -1.76
CA ASN A 198 -8.95 -4.07 -2.23
C ASN A 198 -8.58 -3.53 -3.63
N ARG A 199 -9.55 -3.49 -4.56
CA ARG A 199 -9.36 -2.93 -5.90
C ARG A 199 -9.01 -1.44 -5.86
N LEU A 200 -9.66 -0.68 -4.98
CA LEU A 200 -9.36 0.74 -4.77
C LEU A 200 -7.95 0.93 -4.21
N VAL A 201 -7.60 0.21 -3.14
CA VAL A 201 -6.27 0.30 -2.51
C VAL A 201 -5.17 -0.04 -3.52
N LEU A 202 -5.37 -1.08 -4.34
CA LEU A 202 -4.45 -1.41 -5.42
C LEU A 202 -4.27 -0.24 -6.39
N VAL A 203 -5.36 0.39 -6.83
CA VAL A 203 -5.29 1.58 -7.71
C VAL A 203 -4.55 2.74 -7.06
N LEU A 204 -4.74 2.99 -5.77
CA LEU A 204 -4.00 4.02 -5.05
C LEU A 204 -2.49 3.73 -5.04
N CYS A 205 -2.08 2.47 -4.86
CA CYS A 205 -0.67 2.06 -4.98
C CYS A 205 -0.16 2.24 -6.42
N LYS A 206 -0.93 1.78 -7.42
CA LYS A 206 -0.59 1.89 -8.84
C LYS A 206 -0.36 3.35 -9.27
N VAL A 207 -1.30 4.24 -8.94
CA VAL A 207 -1.21 5.67 -9.25
C VAL A 207 -0.11 6.35 -8.44
N HIS A 208 0.13 5.92 -7.20
CA HIS A 208 1.23 6.45 -6.38
C HIS A 208 2.59 6.18 -7.04
N ASN A 209 2.83 4.94 -7.48
CA ASN A 209 4.06 4.56 -8.17
C ASN A 209 4.22 5.34 -9.48
N PHE A 210 3.15 5.44 -10.27
CA PHE A 210 3.14 6.27 -11.48
C PHE A 210 3.55 7.72 -11.19
N CYS A 211 3.04 8.33 -10.12
CA CYS A 211 3.43 9.69 -9.74
C CYS A 211 4.91 9.79 -9.32
N ILE A 212 5.45 8.78 -8.63
CA ILE A 212 6.87 8.76 -8.24
C ILE A 212 7.73 8.69 -9.50
N ASP A 213 7.44 7.75 -10.40
CA ASP A 213 8.21 7.56 -11.63
C ASP A 213 8.16 8.80 -12.53
N TYR A 214 7.00 9.44 -12.61
CA TYR A 214 6.84 10.69 -13.36
C TYR A 214 7.62 11.86 -12.73
N ASP A 215 7.57 12.02 -11.41
CA ASP A 215 8.34 13.07 -10.70
C ASP A 215 9.86 12.84 -10.85
N SER A 216 10.32 11.59 -10.74
CA SER A 216 11.73 11.24 -10.99
C SER A 216 12.16 11.55 -12.42
N LYS A 217 11.35 11.21 -13.43
CA LYS A 217 11.61 11.55 -14.84
C LYS A 217 11.59 13.06 -15.08
N THR A 218 10.66 13.78 -14.46
CA THR A 218 10.57 15.24 -14.60
C THR A 218 11.76 15.92 -13.97
N LYS A 219 12.20 15.48 -12.78
CA LYS A 219 13.43 15.97 -12.14
C LYS A 219 14.68 15.68 -12.98
N LEU A 220 14.77 14.50 -13.59
CA LEU A 220 15.86 14.16 -14.50
C LEU A 220 15.85 15.05 -15.76
N ALA A 221 14.68 15.35 -16.33
CA ALA A 221 14.54 16.24 -17.48
C ALA A 221 14.86 17.71 -17.15
N LEU A 222 14.47 18.18 -15.96
CA LEU A 222 14.80 19.52 -15.47
C LEU A 222 16.30 19.72 -15.26
N HIS A 223 17.06 18.66 -14.92
CA HIS A 223 18.52 18.75 -14.81
C HIS A 223 19.26 18.89 -16.16
N GLU A 224 18.61 18.65 -17.30
CA GLU A 224 19.20 18.91 -18.63
C GLU A 224 18.98 20.36 -19.08
N ASP A 225 17.93 21.04 -18.61
CA ASP A 225 17.55 22.40 -19.02
C ASP A 225 17.80 23.49 -17.94
N ASP A 226 18.01 23.14 -16.66
CA ASP A 226 18.14 24.10 -15.55
C ASP A 226 19.59 24.58 -15.27
N ASN A 227 20.35 24.93 -16.31
CA ASN A 227 21.43 25.91 -16.16
C ASN A 227 20.93 27.36 -16.26
N ILE A 228 19.66 27.60 -16.60
CA ILE A 228 19.11 28.95 -16.78
C ILE A 228 17.60 28.95 -16.43
N ASN A 229 17.20 29.20 -15.16
CA ASN A 229 15.91 29.83 -14.74
C ASN A 229 15.32 29.43 -13.36
N ILE A 230 16.08 28.89 -12.41
CA ILE A 230 15.59 28.71 -11.02
C ILE A 230 15.66 30.04 -10.24
N GLY A 231 14.91 31.06 -10.70
CA GLY A 231 14.82 32.35 -10.02
C GLY A 231 13.48 33.09 -10.16
N LEU A 232 12.58 32.66 -11.07
CA LEU A 232 11.44 33.52 -11.44
C LEU A 232 10.03 32.97 -11.13
N ALA A 233 9.87 31.72 -10.65
CA ALA A 233 8.56 31.16 -10.34
C ALA A 233 8.48 30.73 -8.88
N GLY A 234 7.87 31.57 -8.04
CA GLY A 234 7.69 31.36 -6.59
C GLY A 234 6.90 30.10 -6.23
N GLY A 235 7.56 28.95 -6.28
CA GLY A 235 7.04 27.66 -5.80
C GLY A 235 7.12 27.56 -4.28
N LEU A 236 5.99 27.22 -3.66
CA LEU A 236 5.91 26.90 -2.23
C LEU A 236 6.75 25.65 -1.90
N THR A 237 7.63 25.79 -0.92
CA THR A 237 8.46 24.72 -0.35
C THR A 237 7.60 23.66 0.33
N GLN A 238 7.90 22.40 0.02
CA GLN A 238 7.29 21.22 0.61
C GLN A 238 7.57 21.18 2.12
N LEU A 239 6.54 21.48 2.93
CA LEU A 239 6.61 21.34 4.38
C LEU A 239 6.73 19.86 4.76
N SER A 240 7.90 19.49 5.25
CA SER A 240 8.16 18.26 5.99
C SER A 240 7.37 18.29 7.31
N VAL A 241 6.14 17.78 7.31
CA VAL A 241 5.41 17.54 8.56
C VAL A 241 5.48 16.04 8.88
N ARG A 242 6.43 15.70 9.77
CA ARG A 242 6.58 14.37 10.39
C ARG A 242 5.65 14.26 11.60
N GLU A 243 4.34 14.21 11.38
CA GLU A 243 3.41 13.83 12.45
C GLU A 243 2.57 12.64 12.02
N GLN A 244 2.92 11.46 12.56
CA GLN A 244 2.09 10.26 12.48
C GLN A 244 0.84 10.46 13.34
N PRO A 245 -0.38 10.25 12.81
CA PRO A 245 -1.61 10.34 13.59
C PRO A 245 -1.62 9.28 14.70
N ARG A 246 -1.63 9.72 15.96
CA ARG A 246 -1.57 8.88 17.17
C ARG A 246 -2.82 8.00 17.37
N GLU A 247 -3.87 8.21 16.58
CA GLU A 247 -5.16 7.52 16.69
C GLU A 247 -5.19 6.14 16.00
N LEU A 248 -4.10 5.73 15.33
CA LEU A 248 -4.01 4.45 14.60
C LEU A 248 -3.80 3.20 15.48
N ILE A 249 -3.66 3.34 16.81
CA ILE A 249 -3.09 2.29 17.69
C ILE A 249 -4.14 1.30 18.26
N GLY A 250 -5.44 1.52 18.06
CA GLY A 250 -6.47 0.85 18.88
C GLY A 250 -7.38 -0.22 18.23
N ALA A 251 -7.40 -0.38 16.91
CA ALA A 251 -8.55 -1.04 16.23
C ALA A 251 -8.22 -2.35 15.49
N GLY A 252 -7.10 -3.01 15.78
CA GLY A 252 -6.71 -4.26 15.14
C GLY A 252 -7.44 -5.49 15.70
N HIS A 253 -8.66 -5.78 15.23
CA HIS A 253 -9.28 -7.09 15.46
C HIS A 253 -8.96 -8.02 14.29
N ASP A 254 -8.11 -9.02 14.54
CA ASP A 254 -7.78 -10.05 13.56
C ASP A 254 -9.04 -10.87 13.19
N PRO A 255 -9.38 -11.02 11.90
CA PRO A 255 -10.62 -11.70 11.48
C PRO A 255 -10.60 -13.23 11.67
N ASP A 256 -9.44 -13.84 11.93
CA ASP A 256 -9.32 -15.30 12.18
C ASP A 256 -8.14 -15.65 13.12
N PRO A 257 -8.27 -15.42 14.44
CA PRO A 257 -7.18 -15.63 15.39
C PRO A 257 -6.96 -17.11 15.73
N GLU A 258 -7.99 -17.96 15.63
CA GLU A 258 -7.95 -19.36 16.06
C GLU A 258 -7.17 -20.25 15.08
N HIS A 259 -7.52 -20.24 13.79
CA HIS A 259 -6.79 -21.01 12.77
C HIS A 259 -5.33 -20.56 12.69
N ARG A 260 -5.08 -19.25 12.84
CA ARG A 260 -3.73 -18.69 12.87
C ARG A 260 -2.92 -19.24 14.04
N SER A 261 -3.52 -19.35 15.22
CA SER A 261 -2.88 -19.90 16.41
C SER A 261 -2.60 -21.40 16.28
N ALA A 262 -3.48 -22.16 15.62
CA ALA A 262 -3.25 -23.57 15.32
C ALA A 262 -2.10 -23.76 14.32
N ARG A 263 -2.08 -23.01 13.22
CA ARG A 263 -1.00 -23.05 12.21
C ARG A 263 0.36 -22.65 12.80
N ARG A 264 0.39 -21.66 13.71
CA ARG A 264 1.62 -21.30 14.44
C ARG A 264 2.15 -22.46 15.29
N ARG A 265 1.27 -23.16 16.00
CA ARG A 265 1.65 -24.34 16.79
C ARG A 265 2.22 -25.44 15.90
N ALA A 266 1.57 -25.71 14.76
CA ALA A 266 2.07 -26.69 13.79
C ALA A 266 3.44 -26.29 13.23
N ASN A 267 3.61 -25.03 12.82
CA ASN A 267 4.88 -24.57 12.24
C ASN A 267 6.01 -24.47 13.27
N ALA A 268 5.71 -24.22 14.55
CA ALA A 268 6.72 -24.19 15.60
C ALA A 268 7.41 -25.54 15.83
N LEU A 269 6.79 -26.65 15.39
CA LEU A 269 7.39 -27.98 15.43
C LEU A 269 8.39 -28.21 14.28
N LEU A 270 8.41 -27.36 13.27
CA LEU A 270 9.37 -27.43 12.18
C LEU A 270 10.70 -26.81 12.63
N SER A 271 11.70 -27.66 12.85
CA SER A 271 13.06 -27.25 13.26
C SER A 271 13.80 -26.45 12.18
N GLU A 272 13.38 -26.54 10.92
CA GLU A 272 14.12 -25.98 9.77
C GLU A 272 13.61 -24.62 9.26
N LEU A 273 12.73 -23.94 10.00
CA LEU A 273 12.20 -22.66 9.54
C LEU A 273 13.33 -21.62 9.34
N PRO A 274 13.23 -20.78 8.30
CA PRO A 274 14.26 -19.78 8.02
C PRO A 274 14.52 -18.82 9.19
N VAL A 275 13.51 -18.54 10.01
CA VAL A 275 13.64 -17.70 11.22
C VAL A 275 14.70 -18.23 12.20
N PHE A 276 14.84 -19.55 12.33
CA PHE A 276 15.85 -20.15 13.20
C PHE A 276 17.25 -20.08 12.60
N LYS A 277 17.37 -20.24 11.28
CA LYS A 277 18.65 -20.07 10.57
C LYS A 277 19.16 -18.63 10.68
N MET A 278 18.26 -17.65 10.54
CA MET A 278 18.61 -16.23 10.71
C MET A 278 18.94 -15.89 12.16
N LEU A 279 18.30 -16.53 13.15
CA LEU A 279 18.67 -16.38 14.55
C LEU A 279 20.06 -16.94 14.83
N GLN A 280 20.39 -18.12 14.30
CA GLN A 280 21.72 -18.71 14.41
C GLN A 280 22.80 -17.83 13.77
N HIS A 281 22.50 -17.16 12.65
CA HIS A 281 23.41 -16.16 12.06
C HIS A 281 23.70 -15.00 13.03
N ILE A 282 22.65 -14.45 13.66
CA ILE A 282 22.81 -13.39 14.68
C ILE A 282 23.67 -13.87 15.86
N GLU A 283 23.45 -15.10 16.34
CA GLU A 283 24.21 -15.70 17.43
C GLU A 283 25.67 -15.94 17.07
N LYS A 284 25.92 -16.51 15.87
CA LYS A 284 27.26 -16.86 15.39
C LYS A 284 28.13 -15.65 15.13
N GLU A 285 27.58 -14.62 14.49
CA GLU A 285 28.30 -13.38 14.17
C GLU A 285 28.34 -12.40 15.36
N GLY A 286 27.72 -12.75 16.49
CA GLY A 286 27.75 -11.94 17.71
C GLY A 286 26.99 -10.61 17.62
N TYR A 287 26.01 -10.50 16.70
CA TYR A 287 25.24 -9.28 16.53
C TYR A 287 24.37 -9.00 17.77
N GLN A 288 24.48 -7.77 18.29
CA GLN A 288 23.66 -7.29 19.40
C GLN A 288 22.84 -6.07 18.99
N ARG A 289 21.71 -5.90 19.68
CA ARG A 289 20.92 -4.69 19.53
C ARG A 289 21.75 -3.49 20.00
N PRO A 290 21.90 -2.43 19.19
CA PRO A 290 22.53 -1.19 19.62
C PRO A 290 21.80 -0.61 20.85
N PRO A 291 22.53 0.00 21.80
CA PRO A 291 21.90 0.65 22.94
C PRO A 291 20.90 1.71 22.46
N THR A 292 19.73 1.74 23.08
CA THR A 292 18.71 2.77 22.79
C THR A 292 19.32 4.14 23.04
N ASN A 293 19.42 4.95 21.97
CA ASN A 293 19.98 6.29 22.08
C ASN A 293 18.95 7.15 22.84
N THR A 294 19.22 7.44 24.12
CA THR A 294 18.46 8.36 24.96
C THR A 294 18.75 9.80 24.56
N ARG A 295 18.34 10.20 23.35
CA ARG A 295 18.21 11.62 23.01
C ARG A 295 16.73 11.96 23.00
N ARG A 296 16.31 12.57 24.11
CA ARG A 296 15.07 13.34 24.24
C ARG A 296 15.07 14.51 23.27
#